data_AF-A0A516WX87-F1
#
_entry.id   AF-A0A516WX87-F1
#
_cell.length_a   1.000
_cell.length_b   1.000
_cell.length_c   1.000
_cell.angle_alpha   90.00
_cell.angle_beta   90.00
_cell.angle_gamma   90.00
#
_symmetry.space_group_name_H-M   'P 1'
#
loop_
_entity.id
_entity.type
_entity.pdbx_description
1 polymer ?
#
loop_
_entity_poly.entity_id
_entity_poly.type
_entity_poly.pdbx_seq_one_letter_code
_entity_poly.pdbx_strand_id
1 'polypeptide(L)'
;MKKTLPGLGVLVTSALVLTACGGLGTTTTDPVANSTDPVPELAPDQNASIVFESYNYGMAGAWTDTFNALIDDFTKQNPNIHVTAQKPQGNSPNPATDTISSIQSQTVAGSPPDVAQLGFSDLDFTIHQLGALSLDDLVGKDAVQKNFDGAKHSYAPTARTLGDWGGATYGVPFVFSTPVFYYNASLFEQAGLDPAAPPKTWDEVAAAAAAITTKTGKGGVYLDCLTKTAKDWCFQSLVRSNGGRVIAEDRSSLTFADDPAVQVADMAQNLVQSGATPKLSQQQGYEAFARGDIGMILETSAIQGTFVKGAKDKWDLRATTMPTFDGTAPVPTNSGASLFTFASDPAKQRASWELIKFLTSEQAYTKIAQGIGYLPLRTGLVDDPAGLQEWAQKNPLLTPNLAQLGSMEPWISMPGNNYLQIRDGMMDAVEAVVYQDADPKSTLDAAQKQATALLPTQ
;
A
#
# COMPACT_ATOMS: atom_id res chain seq x y z
N MET A 1 -1.78 -25.20 -67.61
CA MET A 1 -0.52 -25.65 -68.25
C MET A 1 0.65 -24.89 -67.65
N LYS A 2 1.83 -25.51 -67.72
CA LYS A 2 3.18 -25.09 -67.28
C LYS A 2 3.56 -23.60 -67.47
N LYS A 3 4.29 -23.05 -66.46
CA LYS A 3 5.55 -22.25 -66.51
C LYS A 3 5.54 -20.90 -67.31
N THR A 4 6.28 -19.82 -67.00
CA THR A 4 7.58 -19.64 -66.29
C THR A 4 7.82 -18.14 -65.88
N LEU A 5 8.78 -17.85 -64.98
CA LEU A 5 9.47 -16.52 -64.78
C LEU A 5 10.33 -16.12 -66.02
N PRO A 6 11.07 -14.96 -66.12
CA PRO A 6 11.30 -13.79 -65.22
C PRO A 6 10.88 -12.44 -65.91
N GLY A 7 11.27 -11.19 -65.57
CA GLY A 7 12.05 -10.56 -64.46
C GLY A 7 12.97 -9.39 -64.91
N LEU A 8 13.52 -8.59 -63.96
CA LEU A 8 14.37 -7.37 -64.09
C LEU A 8 13.75 -6.08 -64.68
N GLY A 9 14.18 -4.92 -64.15
CA GLY A 9 13.86 -3.59 -64.72
C GLY A 9 14.00 -2.38 -63.79
N VAL A 10 15.18 -2.12 -63.21
CA VAL A 10 15.47 -0.82 -62.56
C VAL A 10 15.72 0.24 -63.64
N LEU A 11 15.07 1.40 -63.57
CA LEU A 11 15.49 2.58 -64.33
C LEU A 11 15.23 3.86 -63.52
N VAL A 12 16.32 4.56 -63.24
CA VAL A 12 16.36 5.86 -62.57
C VAL A 12 16.12 6.95 -63.61
N THR A 13 15.16 7.84 -63.36
CA THR A 13 15.01 9.10 -64.11
C THR A 13 14.94 10.27 -63.14
N SER A 14 16.09 10.88 -62.90
CA SER A 14 16.20 12.17 -62.22
C SER A 14 15.65 13.27 -63.12
N ALA A 15 14.67 14.04 -62.64
CA ALA A 15 14.26 15.30 -63.24
C ALA A 15 14.33 16.40 -62.18
N LEU A 16 15.36 17.25 -62.25
CA LEU A 16 15.41 18.48 -61.48
C LEU A 16 14.35 19.46 -62.03
N VAL A 17 13.49 19.96 -61.15
CA VAL A 17 12.75 21.21 -61.37
C VAL A 17 13.02 22.11 -60.18
N LEU A 18 13.77 23.18 -60.42
CA LEU A 18 14.01 24.28 -59.49
C LEU A 18 13.03 25.42 -59.82
N THR A 19 12.01 25.58 -59.00
CA THR A 19 11.22 26.83 -58.93
C THR A 19 10.77 27.04 -57.48
N ALA A 20 10.75 28.31 -57.05
CA ALA A 20 10.90 28.67 -55.65
C ALA A 20 9.61 29.18 -54.97
N CYS A 21 9.72 29.32 -53.64
CA CYS A 21 8.89 30.12 -52.74
C CYS A 21 7.47 29.63 -52.42
N GLY A 22 7.30 29.14 -51.18
CA GLY A 22 6.02 28.88 -50.53
C GLY A 22 6.28 28.19 -49.18
N GLY A 23 6.27 28.94 -48.08
CA GLY A 23 6.74 28.45 -46.79
C GLY A 23 5.81 27.41 -46.16
N LEU A 24 6.39 26.31 -45.68
CA LEU A 24 5.79 25.39 -44.71
C LEU A 24 6.85 25.11 -43.64
N GLY A 25 6.50 25.36 -42.38
CA GLY A 25 7.42 25.20 -41.27
C GLY A 25 7.78 23.74 -41.04
N THR A 26 9.06 23.47 -40.83
CA THR A 26 9.50 22.23 -40.20
C THR A 26 8.95 22.19 -38.78
N THR A 27 8.09 21.23 -38.48
CA THR A 27 7.72 20.91 -37.09
C THR A 27 8.92 20.26 -36.41
N THR A 28 9.82 21.08 -35.88
CA THR A 28 10.65 20.66 -34.75
C THR A 28 9.69 20.35 -33.60
N THR A 29 9.71 19.11 -33.13
CA THR A 29 9.22 18.79 -31.80
C THR A 29 10.22 19.36 -30.82
N ASP A 30 10.05 20.64 -30.49
CA ASP A 30 10.81 21.25 -29.41
C ASP A 30 10.53 20.46 -28.12
N PRO A 31 11.56 20.15 -27.31
CA PRO A 31 11.32 19.55 -26.00
C PRO A 31 10.45 20.50 -25.19
N VAL A 32 9.45 19.97 -24.49
CA VAL A 32 8.61 20.75 -23.58
C VAL A 32 9.54 21.49 -22.62
N ALA A 33 9.53 22.82 -22.68
CA ALA A 33 10.32 23.62 -21.78
C ALA A 33 9.80 23.39 -20.35
N ASN A 34 10.67 22.91 -19.46
CA ASN A 34 10.40 22.87 -18.03
C ASN A 34 10.23 24.31 -17.54
N SER A 35 9.00 24.83 -17.53
CA SER A 35 8.67 26.02 -16.77
C SER A 35 8.83 25.68 -15.29
N THR A 36 9.77 26.34 -14.62
CA THR A 36 9.99 26.21 -13.17
C THR A 36 8.92 26.91 -12.33
N ASP A 37 7.89 27.45 -12.97
CA ASP A 37 6.78 28.15 -12.34
C ASP A 37 5.66 27.15 -11.99
N PRO A 38 5.13 27.15 -10.75
CA PRO A 38 4.02 26.31 -10.36
C PRO A 38 2.80 26.45 -11.26
N VAL A 39 2.05 25.36 -11.42
CA VAL A 39 0.78 25.34 -12.16
C VAL A 39 -0.16 26.42 -11.63
N PRO A 40 -0.80 27.25 -12.48
CA PRO A 40 -1.71 28.29 -12.02
C PRO A 40 -2.93 27.72 -11.30
N GLU A 41 -3.61 28.57 -10.52
CA GLU A 41 -4.97 28.29 -10.05
C GLU A 41 -5.95 28.27 -11.24
N LEU A 42 -7.05 27.51 -11.12
CA LEU A 42 -8.11 27.55 -12.13
C LEU A 42 -8.80 28.91 -12.12
N ALA A 43 -9.12 29.46 -13.30
CA ALA A 43 -9.98 30.63 -13.39
C ALA A 43 -11.41 30.28 -12.90
N PRO A 44 -12.19 31.24 -12.37
CA PRO A 44 -13.52 30.95 -11.80
C PRO A 44 -14.54 30.31 -12.74
N ASP A 45 -14.36 30.47 -14.05
CA ASP A 45 -15.17 29.90 -15.14
C ASP A 45 -14.48 28.72 -15.87
N GLN A 46 -13.26 28.37 -15.46
CA GLN A 46 -12.50 27.27 -16.04
C GLN A 46 -12.90 25.95 -15.41
N ASN A 47 -13.57 25.11 -16.20
CA ASN A 47 -13.90 23.74 -15.81
C ASN A 47 -12.74 22.78 -16.09
N ALA A 48 -12.58 21.78 -15.22
CA ALA A 48 -11.63 20.68 -15.40
C ALA A 48 -12.30 19.33 -15.12
N SER A 49 -12.02 18.32 -15.95
CA SER A 49 -12.52 16.96 -15.75
C SER A 49 -11.34 16.02 -15.54
N ILE A 50 -11.31 15.33 -14.39
CA ILE A 50 -10.23 14.42 -13.99
C ILE A 50 -10.75 13.00 -13.75
N VAL A 51 -9.94 12.00 -14.09
CA VAL A 51 -10.16 10.59 -13.72
C VAL A 51 -9.40 10.28 -12.45
N PHE A 52 -10.08 9.72 -11.45
CA PHE A 52 -9.49 9.28 -10.18
C PHE A 52 -9.59 7.75 -10.05
N GLU A 53 -8.44 7.06 -10.05
CA GLU A 53 -8.39 5.62 -9.81
C GLU A 53 -8.06 5.29 -8.35
N SER A 54 -8.92 4.48 -7.72
CA SER A 54 -8.71 4.03 -6.34
C SER A 54 -9.21 2.60 -6.14
N TYR A 55 -8.37 1.76 -5.52
CA TYR A 55 -8.74 0.38 -5.19
C TYR A 55 -9.91 0.28 -4.21
N ASN A 56 -10.25 1.36 -3.49
CA ASN A 56 -11.39 1.40 -2.58
C ASN A 56 -12.72 1.25 -3.34
N TYR A 57 -12.82 1.68 -4.60
CA TYR A 57 -13.98 1.44 -5.47
C TYR A 57 -14.10 -0.02 -5.95
N GLY A 58 -13.06 -0.83 -5.73
CA GLY A 58 -13.12 -2.28 -5.89
C GLY A 58 -13.71 -3.00 -4.66
N MET A 59 -13.88 -2.31 -3.53
CA MET A 59 -14.38 -2.88 -2.28
C MET A 59 -15.83 -2.43 -2.04
N ALA A 60 -16.78 -3.36 -2.18
CA ALA A 60 -18.21 -3.05 -2.08
C ALA A 60 -18.66 -2.65 -0.65
N GLY A 61 -19.78 -1.91 -0.58
CA GLY A 61 -20.37 -1.43 0.67
C GLY A 61 -19.60 -0.24 1.25
N ALA A 62 -19.38 -0.25 2.57
CA ALA A 62 -18.87 0.89 3.35
C ALA A 62 -17.61 1.58 2.76
N TRP A 63 -16.77 0.84 2.05
CA TRP A 63 -15.62 1.38 1.32
C TRP A 63 -16.06 2.28 0.16
N THR A 64 -16.64 1.72 -0.91
CA THR A 64 -17.23 2.50 -2.02
C THR A 64 -18.18 3.60 -1.53
N ASP A 65 -19.03 3.33 -0.53
CA ASP A 65 -19.98 4.31 0.02
C ASP A 65 -19.26 5.52 0.66
N THR A 66 -18.18 5.29 1.40
CA THR A 66 -17.38 6.35 2.03
C THR A 66 -16.69 7.23 0.99
N PHE A 67 -16.12 6.64 -0.06
CA PHE A 67 -15.42 7.41 -1.10
C PHE A 67 -16.37 8.12 -2.07
N ASN A 68 -17.53 7.55 -2.38
CA ASN A 68 -18.61 8.28 -3.06
C ASN A 68 -19.01 9.54 -2.27
N ALA A 69 -19.25 9.41 -0.96
CA ALA A 69 -19.61 10.54 -0.10
C ALA A 69 -18.49 11.59 0.07
N LEU A 70 -17.24 11.25 -0.24
CA LEU A 70 -16.11 12.18 -0.31
C LEU A 70 -16.09 12.93 -1.64
N ILE A 71 -16.27 12.23 -2.77
CA ILE A 71 -16.35 12.88 -4.09
C ILE A 71 -17.57 13.80 -4.21
N ASP A 72 -18.70 13.42 -3.62
CA ASP A 72 -19.89 14.29 -3.52
C ASP A 72 -19.57 15.60 -2.77
N ASP A 73 -18.85 15.53 -1.65
CA ASP A 73 -18.48 16.71 -0.87
C ASP A 73 -17.43 17.56 -1.58
N PHE A 74 -16.44 16.94 -2.23
CA PHE A 74 -15.47 17.63 -3.09
C PHE A 74 -16.17 18.40 -4.20
N THR A 75 -17.11 17.76 -4.90
CA THR A 75 -17.86 18.36 -6.02
C THR A 75 -18.73 19.54 -5.57
N LYS A 76 -19.32 19.47 -4.37
CA LYS A 76 -20.06 20.62 -3.77
C LYS A 76 -19.15 21.80 -3.45
N GLN A 77 -17.90 21.54 -3.05
CA GLN A 77 -16.91 22.59 -2.73
C GLN A 77 -16.21 23.13 -3.99
N ASN A 78 -16.10 22.34 -5.05
CA ASN A 78 -15.37 22.64 -6.28
C ASN A 78 -16.26 22.37 -7.51
N PRO A 79 -17.34 23.16 -7.76
CA PRO A 79 -18.34 22.86 -8.77
C PRO A 79 -17.82 22.92 -10.22
N ASN A 80 -16.65 23.53 -10.45
CA ASN A 80 -15.94 23.56 -11.72
C ASN A 80 -15.00 22.36 -11.94
N ILE A 81 -14.83 21.47 -10.95
CA ILE A 81 -14.04 20.25 -11.09
C ILE A 81 -14.97 19.03 -11.12
N HIS A 82 -14.90 18.25 -12.19
CA HIS A 82 -15.65 17.01 -12.36
C HIS A 82 -14.73 15.81 -12.17
N VAL A 83 -15.03 14.95 -11.19
CA VAL A 83 -14.24 13.75 -10.90
C VAL A 83 -14.97 12.50 -11.37
N THR A 84 -14.38 11.79 -12.33
CA THR A 84 -14.80 10.44 -12.69
C THR A 84 -13.99 9.44 -11.86
N ALA A 85 -14.61 8.89 -10.82
CA ALA A 85 -13.97 7.89 -9.98
C ALA A 85 -14.09 6.47 -10.56
N GLN A 86 -13.03 5.67 -10.48
CA GLN A 86 -12.99 4.30 -10.97
C GLN A 86 -12.19 3.35 -10.08
N LYS A 87 -12.49 2.05 -10.17
CA LYS A 87 -11.66 0.98 -9.62
C LYS A 87 -10.54 0.60 -10.60
N PRO A 88 -9.43 0.00 -10.14
CA PRO A 88 -8.42 -0.59 -11.02
C PRO A 88 -8.98 -1.61 -12.00
N GLN A 89 -8.39 -1.64 -13.19
CA GLN A 89 -8.63 -2.67 -14.21
C GLN A 89 -8.02 -4.00 -13.75
N GLY A 90 -8.89 -4.99 -13.53
CA GLY A 90 -8.51 -6.27 -12.94
C GLY A 90 -9.66 -6.91 -12.17
N ASN A 91 -9.43 -8.14 -11.73
CA ASN A 91 -10.40 -9.02 -11.07
C ASN A 91 -9.78 -9.72 -9.84
N SER A 92 -8.67 -9.23 -9.30
CA SER A 92 -8.04 -9.86 -8.13
C SER A 92 -8.93 -9.71 -6.89
N PRO A 93 -8.98 -10.72 -5.99
CA PRO A 93 -9.74 -10.63 -4.74
C PRO A 93 -9.36 -9.45 -3.86
N ASN A 94 -8.11 -8.98 -3.96
CA ASN A 94 -7.61 -7.75 -3.38
C ASN A 94 -7.35 -6.72 -4.50
N PRO A 95 -8.22 -5.72 -4.72
CA PRO A 95 -8.05 -4.75 -5.80
C PRO A 95 -6.77 -3.89 -5.71
N ALA A 96 -6.09 -3.85 -4.56
CA ALA A 96 -4.81 -3.15 -4.40
C ALA A 96 -3.61 -3.88 -5.04
N THR A 97 -3.78 -5.10 -5.56
CA THR A 97 -2.78 -5.77 -6.40
C THR A 97 -2.87 -5.37 -7.87
N ASP A 98 -4.02 -4.85 -8.31
CA ASP A 98 -4.32 -4.57 -9.73
C ASP A 98 -3.95 -3.13 -10.14
N THR A 99 -3.59 -2.26 -9.20
CA THR A 99 -3.40 -0.82 -9.45
C THR A 99 -2.27 -0.51 -10.43
N ILE A 100 -1.08 -1.11 -10.25
CA ILE A 100 0.08 -0.81 -11.10
C ILE A 100 -0.17 -1.29 -12.54
N SER A 101 -0.63 -2.53 -12.72
CA SER A 101 -0.93 -3.09 -14.04
C SER A 101 -2.10 -2.36 -14.73
N SER A 102 -3.09 -1.91 -13.96
CA SER A 102 -4.18 -1.04 -14.43
C SER A 102 -3.67 0.28 -14.99
N ILE A 103 -2.82 1.00 -14.25
CA ILE A 103 -2.26 2.27 -14.73
C ILE A 103 -1.34 2.05 -15.92
N GLN A 104 -0.44 1.06 -15.89
CA GLN A 104 0.42 0.73 -17.04
C GLN A 104 -0.39 0.48 -18.31
N SER A 105 -1.48 -0.30 -18.21
CA SER A 105 -2.36 -0.61 -19.34
C SER A 105 -3.04 0.64 -19.88
N GLN A 106 -3.48 1.54 -19.00
CA GLN A 106 -4.11 2.81 -19.36
C GLN A 106 -3.12 3.82 -19.96
N THR A 107 -1.89 3.91 -19.43
CA THR A 107 -0.80 4.70 -20.01
C THR A 107 -0.47 4.22 -21.43
N VAL A 108 -0.35 2.91 -21.65
CA VAL A 108 -0.12 2.32 -22.98
C VAL A 108 -1.30 2.56 -23.93
N ALA A 109 -2.53 2.59 -23.41
CA ALA A 109 -3.73 2.96 -24.19
C ALA A 109 -3.84 4.46 -24.48
N GLY A 110 -2.97 5.31 -23.93
CA GLY A 110 -3.00 6.77 -24.10
C GLY A 110 -4.05 7.48 -23.24
N SER A 111 -4.57 6.83 -22.19
CA SER A 111 -5.60 7.36 -21.30
C SER A 111 -5.35 7.00 -19.82
N PRO A 112 -4.18 7.35 -19.23
CA PRO A 112 -3.93 7.15 -17.81
C PRO A 112 -4.93 7.94 -16.93
N PRO A 113 -5.20 7.50 -15.69
CA PRO A 113 -5.94 8.31 -14.73
C PRO A 113 -5.13 9.55 -14.34
N ASP A 114 -5.80 10.66 -14.09
CA ASP A 114 -5.18 11.95 -13.76
C ASP A 114 -4.70 11.98 -12.29
N VAL A 115 -5.43 11.29 -11.40
CA VAL A 115 -5.03 10.98 -10.01
C VAL A 115 -5.16 9.47 -9.78
N ALA A 116 -4.20 8.87 -9.09
CA ALA A 116 -4.34 7.47 -8.65
C ALA A 116 -3.83 7.22 -7.23
N GLN A 117 -4.47 6.28 -6.56
CA GLN A 117 -4.05 5.74 -5.27
C GLN A 117 -3.10 4.55 -5.47
N LEU A 118 -1.85 4.68 -5.05
CA LEU A 118 -0.81 3.67 -5.23
C LEU A 118 -0.07 3.33 -3.94
N GLY A 119 0.27 2.04 -3.80
CA GLY A 119 0.86 1.51 -2.58
C GLY A 119 2.27 2.03 -2.34
N PHE A 120 2.64 2.21 -1.06
CA PHE A 120 4.00 2.63 -0.68
C PHE A 120 5.08 1.66 -1.19
N SER A 121 4.74 0.37 -1.33
CA SER A 121 5.58 -0.68 -1.94
C SER A 121 6.00 -0.42 -3.38
N ASP A 122 5.27 0.45 -4.07
CA ASP A 122 5.39 0.66 -5.50
C ASP A 122 5.95 2.07 -5.81
N LEU A 123 6.41 2.82 -4.80
CA LEU A 123 6.84 4.24 -4.90
C LEU A 123 7.92 4.49 -5.97
N ASP A 124 8.99 3.70 -5.97
CA ASP A 124 10.08 3.77 -6.97
C ASP A 124 9.51 3.64 -8.39
N PHE A 125 8.77 2.55 -8.63
CA PHE A 125 8.15 2.27 -9.92
C PHE A 125 7.12 3.34 -10.33
N THR A 126 6.36 3.86 -9.38
CA THR A 126 5.36 4.92 -9.55
C THR A 126 6.00 6.21 -10.08
N ILE A 127 7.18 6.55 -9.57
CA ILE A 127 7.91 7.75 -9.98
C ILE A 127 8.64 7.50 -11.30
N HIS A 128 9.49 6.47 -11.36
CA HIS A 128 10.45 6.31 -12.46
C HIS A 128 9.91 5.59 -13.68
N GLN A 129 8.81 4.82 -13.56
CA GLN A 129 8.23 4.03 -14.66
C GLN A 129 6.79 4.43 -15.01
N LEU A 130 5.98 4.87 -14.04
CA LEU A 130 4.64 5.42 -14.32
C LEU A 130 4.65 6.94 -14.55
N GLY A 131 5.72 7.65 -14.14
CA GLY A 131 5.87 9.09 -14.39
C GLY A 131 5.01 9.97 -13.48
N ALA A 132 4.84 9.59 -12.19
CA ALA A 132 4.17 10.45 -11.23
C ALA A 132 4.88 11.81 -11.09
N LEU A 133 4.11 12.90 -11.04
CA LEU A 133 4.66 14.25 -10.99
C LEU A 133 5.15 14.61 -9.57
N SER A 134 6.25 15.36 -9.50
CA SER A 134 6.71 16.02 -8.28
C SER A 134 5.70 17.10 -7.89
N LEU A 135 5.06 16.96 -6.73
CA LEU A 135 4.09 17.93 -6.21
C LEU A 135 4.78 19.23 -5.80
N ASP A 136 6.03 19.13 -5.33
CA ASP A 136 6.88 20.28 -4.99
C ASP A 136 7.13 21.18 -6.21
N ASP A 137 7.37 20.59 -7.38
CA ASP A 137 7.55 21.35 -8.63
C ASP A 137 6.19 21.77 -9.22
N LEU A 138 5.15 20.94 -9.05
CA LEU A 138 3.80 21.20 -9.57
C LEU A 138 3.18 22.45 -8.93
N VAL A 139 3.21 22.56 -7.60
CA VAL A 139 2.46 23.59 -6.85
C VAL A 139 3.31 24.42 -5.90
N GLY A 140 4.62 24.15 -5.83
CA GLY A 140 5.55 24.79 -4.92
C GLY A 140 5.60 24.12 -3.54
N LYS A 141 6.82 23.96 -3.00
CA LYS A 141 7.06 23.33 -1.68
C LYS A 141 6.20 23.91 -0.56
N ASP A 142 6.00 25.23 -0.54
CA ASP A 142 5.18 25.91 0.48
C ASP A 142 3.70 25.46 0.45
N ALA A 143 3.14 25.17 -0.74
CA ALA A 143 1.78 24.65 -0.86
C ALA A 143 1.69 23.19 -0.37
N VAL A 144 2.71 22.39 -0.66
CA VAL A 144 2.83 21.00 -0.17
C VAL A 144 2.98 20.95 1.35
N GLN A 145 3.89 21.74 1.94
CA GLN A 145 4.06 21.82 3.39
C GLN A 145 2.78 22.33 4.08
N LYS A 146 2.13 23.36 3.53
CA LYS A 146 0.83 23.84 4.06
C LYS A 146 -0.26 22.77 4.04
N ASN A 147 -0.27 21.86 3.05
CA ASN A 147 -1.17 20.71 3.09
C ASN A 147 -0.84 19.77 4.26
N PHE A 148 0.45 19.47 4.48
CA PHE A 148 0.88 18.64 5.61
C PHE A 148 0.61 19.29 6.98
N ASP A 149 0.78 20.60 7.12
CA ASP A 149 0.50 21.37 8.33
C ASP A 149 -0.98 21.31 8.73
N GLY A 150 -1.89 21.25 7.74
CA GLY A 150 -3.34 21.19 7.96
C GLY A 150 -3.99 22.53 8.30
N ALA A 151 -5.25 22.50 8.69
CA ALA A 151 -5.98 23.68 9.16
C ALA A 151 -5.90 23.85 10.68
N LYS A 152 -5.88 22.71 11.38
CA LYS A 152 -5.75 22.58 12.84
C LYS A 152 -4.83 21.42 13.23
N HIS A 153 -4.78 20.36 12.43
CA HIS A 153 -4.04 19.13 12.74
C HIS A 153 -3.07 18.75 11.62
N SER A 154 -1.78 18.81 11.94
CA SER A 154 -0.71 18.40 11.04
C SER A 154 -0.64 16.87 10.88
N TYR A 155 -0.04 16.43 9.79
CA TYR A 155 0.34 15.03 9.61
C TYR A 155 1.32 14.54 10.69
N ALA A 156 1.22 13.25 11.04
CA ALA A 156 2.24 12.58 11.82
C ALA A 156 3.62 12.71 11.13
N PRO A 157 4.70 13.07 11.85
CA PRO A 157 6.00 13.35 11.23
C PRO A 157 6.60 12.21 10.42
N THR A 158 6.38 10.96 10.83
CA THR A 158 6.82 9.74 10.12
C THR A 158 5.92 9.40 8.93
N ALA A 159 4.66 9.82 8.96
CA ALA A 159 3.73 9.55 7.87
C ALA A 159 3.93 10.50 6.69
N ARG A 160 4.18 11.79 6.94
CA ARG A 160 4.22 12.81 5.87
C ARG A 160 5.24 12.52 4.77
N THR A 161 6.37 11.89 5.11
CA THR A 161 7.49 11.61 4.20
C THR A 161 7.35 10.30 3.42
N LEU A 162 6.26 9.54 3.60
CA LEU A 162 6.08 8.23 2.95
C LEU A 162 5.85 8.33 1.43
N GLY A 163 5.61 9.52 0.90
CA GLY A 163 5.54 9.80 -0.54
C GLY A 163 6.70 10.63 -1.09
N ASP A 164 7.78 10.79 -0.32
CA ASP A 164 8.96 11.55 -0.72
C ASP A 164 9.98 10.66 -1.46
N TRP A 165 10.64 11.23 -2.46
CA TRP A 165 11.77 10.62 -3.16
C TRP A 165 12.78 11.69 -3.56
N GLY A 166 14.08 11.42 -3.39
CA GLY A 166 15.14 12.34 -3.84
C GLY A 166 15.10 13.76 -3.24
N GLY A 167 14.36 13.98 -2.14
CA GLY A 167 14.16 15.30 -1.54
C GLY A 167 12.99 16.12 -2.11
N ALA A 168 12.08 15.49 -2.85
CA ALA A 168 10.81 16.06 -3.30
C ALA A 168 9.62 15.15 -2.95
N THR A 169 8.45 15.73 -2.67
CA THR A 169 7.20 14.99 -2.45
C THR A 169 6.52 14.66 -3.78
N TYR A 170 6.27 13.38 -4.06
CA TYR A 170 5.59 12.90 -5.27
C TYR A 170 4.15 12.46 -5.04
N GLY A 171 3.81 12.04 -3.82
CA GLY A 171 2.45 11.66 -3.47
C GLY A 171 2.11 12.04 -2.03
N VAL A 172 0.84 12.35 -1.79
CA VAL A 172 0.38 12.63 -0.42
C VAL A 172 -0.15 11.33 0.20
N PRO A 173 0.42 10.84 1.32
CA PRO A 173 -0.05 9.66 2.04
C PRO A 173 -1.54 9.80 2.39
N PHE A 174 -2.35 8.82 2.02
CA PHE A 174 -3.81 8.94 1.99
C PHE A 174 -4.49 7.94 2.92
N VAL A 175 -4.27 6.65 2.72
CA VAL A 175 -4.77 5.59 3.60
C VAL A 175 -3.62 4.82 4.21
N PHE A 176 -3.79 4.38 5.46
CA PHE A 176 -2.69 3.91 6.28
C PHE A 176 -3.13 2.85 7.29
N SER A 177 -2.26 1.87 7.53
CA SER A 177 -2.39 0.87 8.60
C SER A 177 -1.03 0.40 9.10
N THR A 178 -1.00 -0.25 10.27
CA THR A 178 0.12 -1.07 10.74
C THR A 178 -0.39 -2.50 11.05
N PRO A 179 0.47 -3.50 11.28
CA PRO A 179 0.05 -4.81 11.76
C PRO A 179 -0.37 -4.70 13.24
N VAL A 180 -1.55 -5.19 13.58
CA VAL A 180 -2.09 -5.21 14.94
C VAL A 180 -2.37 -6.66 15.32
N PHE A 181 -2.06 -7.03 16.56
CA PHE A 181 -2.27 -8.39 17.04
C PHE A 181 -3.64 -8.46 17.74
N TYR A 182 -4.62 -9.05 17.06
CA TYR A 182 -5.97 -9.25 17.58
C TYR A 182 -6.09 -10.64 18.23
N TYR A 183 -6.88 -10.75 19.29
CA TYR A 183 -7.14 -12.01 19.96
C TYR A 183 -8.57 -12.15 20.47
N ASN A 184 -9.01 -13.39 20.57
CA ASN A 184 -10.31 -13.79 21.09
C ASN A 184 -10.16 -14.16 22.57
N ALA A 185 -10.47 -13.22 23.46
CA ALA A 185 -10.35 -13.40 24.90
C ALA A 185 -11.25 -14.55 25.43
N SER A 186 -12.40 -14.78 24.80
CA SER A 186 -13.27 -15.92 25.15
C SER A 186 -12.63 -17.28 24.82
N LEU A 187 -11.74 -17.36 23.83
CA LEU A 187 -10.94 -18.58 23.56
C LEU A 187 -9.74 -18.71 24.51
N PHE A 188 -9.17 -17.59 24.98
CA PHE A 188 -8.15 -17.61 26.04
C PHE A 188 -8.72 -18.24 27.31
N GLU A 189 -9.88 -17.77 27.79
CA GLU A 189 -10.56 -18.32 28.97
C GLU A 189 -10.87 -19.81 28.82
N GLN A 190 -11.39 -20.23 27.66
CA GLN A 190 -11.67 -21.65 27.36
C GLN A 190 -10.39 -22.52 27.33
N ALA A 191 -9.25 -21.94 26.96
CA ALA A 191 -7.95 -22.60 26.97
C ALA A 191 -7.29 -22.62 28.36
N GLY A 192 -7.84 -21.90 29.35
CA GLY A 192 -7.25 -21.73 30.67
C GLY A 192 -6.13 -20.67 30.73
N LEU A 193 -6.13 -19.74 29.77
CA LEU A 193 -5.23 -18.58 29.71
C LEU A 193 -5.92 -17.34 30.31
N ASP A 194 -5.14 -16.39 30.82
CA ASP A 194 -5.66 -15.11 31.30
C ASP A 194 -5.88 -14.14 30.11
N PRO A 195 -7.13 -13.75 29.77
CA PRO A 195 -7.39 -12.80 28.69
C PRO A 195 -6.94 -11.37 28.98
N ALA A 196 -6.57 -11.04 30.23
CA ALA A 196 -5.97 -9.75 30.58
C ALA A 196 -4.44 -9.72 30.39
N ALA A 197 -3.81 -10.87 30.12
CA ALA A 197 -2.38 -11.03 29.88
C ALA A 197 -2.13 -11.63 28.47
N PRO A 198 -2.36 -10.86 27.39
CA PRO A 198 -2.04 -11.32 26.04
C PRO A 198 -0.52 -11.58 25.90
N PRO A 199 -0.12 -12.53 25.02
CA PRO A 199 1.28 -12.87 24.82
C PRO A 199 2.08 -11.68 24.29
N LYS A 200 3.29 -11.52 24.81
CA LYS A 200 4.20 -10.42 24.54
C LYS A 200 5.39 -10.84 23.67
N THR A 201 5.74 -12.12 23.68
CA THR A 201 6.82 -12.68 22.85
C THR A 201 6.27 -13.73 21.88
N TRP A 202 7.02 -14.05 20.82
CA TRP A 202 6.63 -15.12 19.89
C TRP A 202 6.57 -16.52 20.54
N ASP A 203 7.39 -16.77 21.56
CA ASP A 203 7.32 -17.99 22.37
C ASP A 203 6.01 -18.07 23.19
N GLU A 204 5.58 -16.95 23.79
CA GLU A 204 4.30 -16.87 24.48
C GLU A 204 3.12 -17.04 23.50
N VAL A 205 3.24 -16.53 22.26
CA VAL A 205 2.26 -16.79 21.19
C VAL A 205 2.21 -18.27 20.84
N ALA A 206 3.35 -18.93 20.66
CA ALA A 206 3.39 -20.37 20.36
C ALA A 206 2.74 -21.21 21.48
N ALA A 207 3.05 -20.91 22.74
CA ALA A 207 2.46 -21.57 23.90
C ALA A 207 0.93 -21.33 23.99
N ALA A 208 0.48 -20.08 23.83
CA ALA A 208 -0.94 -19.74 23.84
C ALA A 208 -1.70 -20.39 22.67
N ALA A 209 -1.12 -20.39 21.47
CA ALA A 209 -1.72 -20.99 20.28
C ALA A 209 -1.89 -22.51 20.44
N ALA A 210 -0.86 -23.20 20.91
CA ALA A 210 -0.91 -24.65 21.20
C ALA A 210 -1.94 -24.98 22.29
N ALA A 211 -2.06 -24.15 23.34
CA ALA A 211 -3.08 -24.31 24.37
C ALA A 211 -4.50 -24.15 23.79
N ILE A 212 -4.76 -23.09 23.02
CA ILE A 212 -6.05 -22.84 22.38
C ILE A 212 -6.43 -24.02 21.47
N THR A 213 -5.55 -24.44 20.57
CA THR A 213 -5.83 -25.58 19.68
C THR A 213 -6.09 -26.87 20.44
N THR A 214 -5.27 -27.20 21.45
CA THR A 214 -5.41 -28.44 22.22
C THR A 214 -6.68 -28.47 23.09
N LYS A 215 -7.09 -27.32 23.66
CA LYS A 215 -8.21 -27.25 24.61
C LYS A 215 -9.57 -27.00 23.94
N THR A 216 -9.60 -26.33 22.79
CA THR A 216 -10.84 -25.88 22.14
C THR A 216 -11.09 -26.50 20.76
N GLY A 217 -10.05 -27.09 20.13
CA GLY A 217 -10.13 -27.56 18.75
C GLY A 217 -10.20 -26.46 17.69
N LYS A 218 -9.99 -25.18 18.08
CA LYS A 218 -9.94 -24.02 17.18
C LYS A 218 -8.52 -23.76 16.67
N GLY A 219 -8.38 -22.88 15.67
CA GLY A 219 -7.06 -22.38 15.27
C GLY A 219 -6.43 -21.59 16.41
N GLY A 220 -5.15 -21.80 16.70
CA GLY A 220 -4.43 -21.11 17.77
C GLY A 220 -4.02 -19.71 17.36
N VAL A 221 -3.33 -19.59 16.22
CA VAL A 221 -2.85 -18.33 15.66
C VAL A 221 -2.95 -18.33 14.12
N TYR A 222 -3.11 -17.17 13.50
CA TYR A 222 -2.94 -16.98 12.06
C TYR A 222 -2.07 -15.75 11.79
N LEU A 223 -1.12 -15.87 10.86
CA LEU A 223 -0.20 -14.80 10.47
C LEU A 223 -0.30 -14.63 8.94
N ASP A 224 -0.97 -13.58 8.49
CA ASP A 224 -1.11 -13.28 7.05
C ASP A 224 0.20 -12.83 6.40
N CYS A 225 1.10 -12.31 7.25
CA CYS A 225 2.42 -11.74 6.99
C CYS A 225 3.44 -12.65 6.28
N LEU A 226 3.02 -13.85 5.89
CA LEU A 226 3.86 -14.95 5.42
C LEU A 226 3.44 -15.43 4.02
N THR A 227 2.45 -14.77 3.40
CA THR A 227 1.94 -15.13 2.08
C THR A 227 2.29 -14.08 1.03
N LYS A 228 2.61 -14.53 -0.19
CA LYS A 228 2.82 -13.67 -1.36
C LYS A 228 1.57 -12.87 -1.75
N THR A 229 0.38 -13.39 -1.45
CA THR A 229 -0.89 -12.68 -1.65
C THR A 229 -0.96 -11.41 -0.79
N ALA A 230 -0.40 -11.47 0.43
CA ALA A 230 -0.26 -10.31 1.30
C ALA A 230 0.86 -9.33 0.88
N LYS A 231 1.58 -9.59 -0.22
CA LYS A 231 2.88 -8.93 -0.55
C LYS A 231 3.87 -9.15 0.61
N ASP A 232 4.83 -8.25 0.80
CA ASP A 232 5.90 -8.39 1.80
C ASP A 232 5.81 -7.41 2.99
N TRP A 233 4.81 -6.52 3.04
CA TRP A 233 4.77 -5.44 4.06
C TRP A 233 4.88 -5.96 5.50
N CYS A 234 4.06 -6.93 5.89
CA CYS A 234 4.09 -7.45 7.26
C CYS A 234 5.25 -8.45 7.48
N PHE A 235 5.77 -9.09 6.43
CA PHE A 235 7.04 -9.80 6.53
C PHE A 235 8.16 -8.80 6.89
N GLN A 236 8.24 -7.64 6.23
CA GLN A 236 9.16 -6.57 6.60
C GLN A 236 8.92 -6.08 8.05
N SER A 237 7.67 -5.95 8.51
CA SER A 237 7.37 -5.63 9.93
C SER A 237 7.99 -6.64 10.89
N LEU A 238 7.86 -7.94 10.63
CA LEU A 238 8.42 -8.99 11.47
C LEU A 238 9.95 -8.95 11.45
N VAL A 239 10.57 -8.81 10.26
CA VAL A 239 12.03 -8.73 10.11
C VAL A 239 12.62 -7.48 10.77
N ARG A 240 11.97 -6.31 10.64
CA ARG A 240 12.35 -5.08 11.36
C ARG A 240 12.22 -5.25 12.87
N SER A 241 11.13 -5.88 13.33
CA SER A 241 10.90 -6.18 14.75
C SER A 241 11.90 -7.19 15.32
N ASN A 242 12.57 -7.99 14.48
CA ASN A 242 13.71 -8.84 14.85
C ASN A 242 15.08 -8.17 14.59
N GLY A 243 15.11 -6.86 14.31
CA GLY A 243 16.34 -6.07 14.14
C GLY A 243 17.00 -6.13 12.76
N GLY A 244 16.52 -6.95 11.82
CA GLY A 244 17.06 -7.05 10.45
C GLY A 244 16.35 -6.15 9.44
N ARG A 245 16.70 -6.27 8.15
CA ARG A 245 15.93 -5.74 7.01
C ARG A 245 15.84 -6.82 5.93
N VAL A 246 14.90 -6.69 4.98
CA VAL A 246 14.87 -7.53 3.75
C VAL A 246 15.76 -6.99 2.63
N ILE A 247 16.13 -5.71 2.73
CA ILE A 247 16.98 -4.98 1.79
C ILE A 247 17.78 -3.93 2.58
N ALA A 248 19.00 -3.64 2.15
CA ALA A 248 19.82 -2.55 2.69
C ALA A 248 19.11 -1.19 2.59
N GLU A 249 19.48 -0.27 3.48
CA GLU A 249 18.83 1.05 3.62
C GLU A 249 19.05 1.96 2.40
N ASP A 250 20.19 1.82 1.73
CA ASP A 250 20.51 2.44 0.43
C ASP A 250 19.92 1.68 -0.78
N ARG A 251 19.24 0.56 -0.53
CA ARG A 251 18.65 -0.37 -1.51
C ARG A 251 19.66 -1.02 -2.47
N SER A 252 20.95 -0.99 -2.14
CA SER A 252 22.03 -1.53 -2.99
C SER A 252 22.11 -3.06 -3.00
N SER A 253 21.67 -3.72 -1.92
CA SER A 253 21.77 -5.17 -1.73
C SER A 253 20.59 -5.73 -0.96
N LEU A 254 20.22 -6.97 -1.27
CA LEU A 254 19.17 -7.72 -0.59
C LEU A 254 19.75 -8.41 0.67
N THR A 255 18.95 -8.47 1.74
CA THR A 255 19.36 -8.98 3.07
C THR A 255 18.32 -9.92 3.70
N PHE A 256 17.31 -10.36 2.94
CA PHE A 256 16.26 -11.26 3.43
C PHE A 256 16.71 -12.70 3.70
N ALA A 257 17.96 -13.05 3.40
CA ALA A 257 18.60 -14.31 3.81
C ALA A 257 19.53 -14.16 5.03
N ASP A 258 19.60 -12.99 5.64
CA ASP A 258 20.37 -12.75 6.87
C ASP A 258 19.61 -13.28 8.10
N ASP A 259 20.35 -13.58 9.19
CA ASP A 259 19.84 -14.28 10.38
C ASP A 259 18.47 -13.77 10.90
N PRO A 260 18.19 -12.44 11.02
CA PRO A 260 16.90 -11.99 11.52
C PRO A 260 15.70 -12.38 10.64
N ALA A 261 15.88 -12.44 9.32
CA ALA A 261 14.83 -12.82 8.39
C ALA A 261 14.64 -14.34 8.33
N VAL A 262 15.74 -15.09 8.44
CA VAL A 262 15.74 -16.55 8.57
C VAL A 262 15.01 -16.98 9.85
N GLN A 263 15.28 -16.30 10.98
CA GLN A 263 14.62 -16.53 12.27
C GLN A 263 13.10 -16.23 12.24
N VAL A 264 12.66 -15.21 11.51
CA VAL A 264 11.23 -14.93 11.31
C VAL A 264 10.55 -16.07 10.54
N ALA A 265 11.19 -16.57 9.47
CA ALA A 265 10.67 -17.68 8.67
C ALA A 265 10.67 -19.01 9.46
N ASP A 266 11.69 -19.26 10.27
CA ASP A 266 11.79 -20.41 11.17
C ASP A 266 10.72 -20.38 12.28
N MET A 267 10.55 -19.25 12.97
CA MET A 267 9.47 -19.06 13.96
C MET A 267 8.09 -19.34 13.35
N ALA A 268 7.85 -18.82 12.14
CA ALA A 268 6.62 -19.06 11.39
C ALA A 268 6.44 -20.53 10.97
N GLN A 269 7.50 -21.21 10.50
CA GLN A 269 7.49 -22.64 10.19
C GLN A 269 7.16 -23.47 11.43
N ASN A 270 7.77 -23.17 12.58
CA ASN A 270 7.51 -23.85 13.86
C ASN A 270 6.03 -23.69 14.30
N LEU A 271 5.44 -22.50 14.15
CA LEU A 271 4.00 -22.28 14.41
C LEU A 271 3.10 -23.12 13.48
N VAL A 272 3.47 -23.32 12.22
CA VAL A 272 2.71 -24.17 11.28
C VAL A 272 2.90 -25.66 11.57
N GLN A 273 4.14 -26.11 11.80
CA GLN A 273 4.46 -27.50 12.15
C GLN A 273 3.79 -27.95 13.46
N SER A 274 3.64 -27.04 14.45
CA SER A 274 2.92 -27.32 15.70
C SER A 274 1.44 -27.70 15.52
N GLY A 275 0.87 -27.44 14.34
CA GLY A 275 -0.56 -27.61 14.05
C GLY A 275 -1.46 -26.50 14.60
N ALA A 276 -0.90 -25.51 15.30
CA ALA A 276 -1.67 -24.40 15.86
C ALA A 276 -2.12 -23.38 14.79
N THR A 277 -1.47 -23.33 13.63
CA THR A 277 -1.83 -22.45 12.51
C THR A 277 -2.77 -23.17 11.52
N PRO A 278 -4.02 -22.69 11.30
CA PRO A 278 -4.92 -23.30 10.33
C PRO A 278 -4.51 -22.95 8.90
N LYS A 279 -4.56 -23.94 8.00
CA LYS A 279 -4.24 -23.76 6.57
C LYS A 279 -5.40 -23.06 5.84
N LEU A 280 -5.32 -21.73 5.74
CA LEU A 280 -6.34 -20.86 5.18
C LEU A 280 -5.70 -19.81 4.25
N SER A 281 -6.40 -19.40 3.19
CA SER A 281 -6.05 -18.17 2.47
C SER A 281 -6.31 -16.93 3.33
N GLN A 282 -5.69 -15.79 3.01
CA GLN A 282 -5.88 -14.50 3.67
C GLN A 282 -7.36 -14.22 3.99
N GLN A 283 -8.23 -14.22 2.96
CA GLN A 283 -9.67 -14.01 3.11
C GLN A 283 -10.33 -15.03 4.06
N GLN A 284 -9.98 -16.31 3.94
CA GLN A 284 -10.51 -17.36 4.81
C GLN A 284 -10.06 -17.16 6.27
N GLY A 285 -8.83 -16.69 6.49
CA GLY A 285 -8.30 -16.32 7.81
C GLY A 285 -9.09 -15.17 8.43
N TYR A 286 -9.36 -14.11 7.65
CA TYR A 286 -10.17 -12.97 8.12
C TYR A 286 -11.58 -13.41 8.52
N GLU A 287 -12.23 -14.19 7.66
CA GLU A 287 -13.57 -14.70 7.91
C GLU A 287 -13.63 -15.68 9.09
N ALA A 288 -12.61 -16.52 9.26
CA ALA A 288 -12.51 -17.45 10.39
C ALA A 288 -12.27 -16.73 11.72
N PHE A 289 -11.32 -15.79 11.78
CA PHE A 289 -11.13 -14.99 12.99
C PHE A 289 -12.39 -14.16 13.31
N ALA A 290 -13.03 -13.52 12.32
CA ALA A 290 -14.29 -12.79 12.51
C ALA A 290 -15.45 -13.67 13.03
N ARG A 291 -15.47 -14.97 12.73
CA ARG A 291 -16.44 -15.92 13.33
C ARG A 291 -16.08 -16.39 14.74
N GLY A 292 -14.86 -16.13 15.22
CA GLY A 292 -14.33 -16.65 16.47
C GLY A 292 -13.77 -18.08 16.34
N ASP A 293 -13.37 -18.50 15.13
CA ASP A 293 -12.78 -19.82 14.87
C ASP A 293 -11.25 -19.88 15.09
N ILE A 294 -10.62 -18.74 15.39
CA ILE A 294 -9.16 -18.59 15.59
C ILE A 294 -8.92 -17.77 16.86
N GLY A 295 -7.94 -18.19 17.67
CA GLY A 295 -7.57 -17.56 18.94
C GLY A 295 -6.85 -16.22 18.80
N MET A 296 -5.90 -16.11 17.88
CA MET A 296 -5.07 -14.93 17.65
C MET A 296 -4.83 -14.69 16.15
N ILE A 297 -4.71 -13.44 15.74
CA ILE A 297 -4.33 -13.07 14.36
C ILE A 297 -3.44 -11.82 14.34
N LEU A 298 -2.36 -11.85 13.56
CA LEU A 298 -1.59 -10.64 13.22
C LEU A 298 -2.06 -10.12 11.87
N GLU A 299 -2.63 -8.91 11.83
CA GLU A 299 -3.26 -8.39 10.61
C GLU A 299 -3.24 -6.86 10.51
N THR A 300 -3.41 -6.31 9.29
CA THR A 300 -3.66 -4.89 9.06
C THR A 300 -4.78 -4.33 9.94
N SER A 301 -4.52 -3.17 10.55
CA SER A 301 -5.56 -2.42 11.25
C SER A 301 -6.77 -2.07 10.37
N ALA A 302 -6.62 -2.09 9.04
CA ALA A 302 -7.70 -1.80 8.09
C ALA A 302 -8.87 -2.80 8.15
N ILE A 303 -8.65 -4.02 8.64
CA ILE A 303 -9.69 -5.06 8.73
C ILE A 303 -10.43 -5.05 10.08
N GLN A 304 -10.04 -4.18 11.04
CA GLN A 304 -10.61 -4.13 12.39
C GLN A 304 -12.15 -4.07 12.39
N GLY A 305 -12.74 -3.29 11.49
CA GLY A 305 -14.20 -3.19 11.36
C GLY A 305 -14.90 -4.51 11.04
N THR A 306 -14.24 -5.40 10.28
CA THR A 306 -14.72 -6.76 9.99
C THR A 306 -14.71 -7.61 11.25
N PHE A 307 -13.63 -7.53 12.05
CA PHE A 307 -13.52 -8.29 13.30
C PHE A 307 -14.54 -7.82 14.34
N VAL A 308 -14.69 -6.50 14.53
CA VAL A 308 -15.72 -5.91 15.41
C VAL A 308 -17.14 -6.33 14.98
N LYS A 309 -17.43 -6.31 13.67
CA LYS A 309 -18.73 -6.75 13.13
C LYS A 309 -18.97 -8.26 13.24
N GLY A 310 -17.90 -9.05 13.21
CA GLY A 310 -17.92 -10.50 13.38
C GLY A 310 -18.20 -10.92 14.83
N ALA A 311 -17.40 -10.36 15.75
CA ALA A 311 -17.48 -10.53 17.20
C ALA A 311 -18.81 -10.04 17.76
N LYS A 312 -19.06 -8.72 17.76
CA LYS A 312 -20.18 -8.09 18.46
C LYS A 312 -20.39 -8.71 19.85
N ASP A 313 -21.60 -9.15 20.15
CA ASP A 313 -22.00 -9.72 21.43
C ASP A 313 -21.78 -11.26 21.51
N LYS A 314 -20.99 -11.85 20.60
CA LYS A 314 -20.79 -13.32 20.51
C LYS A 314 -19.51 -13.82 21.21
N TRP A 315 -18.45 -13.02 21.21
CA TRP A 315 -17.16 -13.34 21.81
C TRP A 315 -16.37 -12.04 22.04
N ASP A 316 -15.47 -12.05 23.02
CA ASP A 316 -14.69 -10.88 23.42
C ASP A 316 -13.47 -10.69 22.50
N LEU A 317 -13.55 -9.68 21.62
CA LEU A 317 -12.48 -9.24 20.74
C LEU A 317 -11.60 -8.22 21.44
N ARG A 318 -10.29 -8.51 21.52
CA ARG A 318 -9.28 -7.61 22.05
C ARG A 318 -8.12 -7.44 21.06
N ALA A 319 -7.30 -6.43 21.30
CA ALA A 319 -6.11 -6.12 20.51
C ALA A 319 -4.92 -5.77 21.40
N THR A 320 -3.72 -6.03 20.92
CA THR A 320 -2.45 -5.62 21.52
C THR A 320 -1.45 -5.25 20.40
N THR A 321 -0.29 -4.72 20.78
CA THR A 321 0.81 -4.47 19.84
C THR A 321 1.39 -5.79 19.33
N MET A 322 2.19 -5.74 18.26
CA MET A 322 2.98 -6.88 17.80
C MET A 322 3.78 -7.52 18.95
N PRO A 323 3.87 -8.86 19.01
CA PRO A 323 4.80 -9.57 19.89
C PRO A 323 6.27 -9.25 19.56
N THR A 324 7.13 -9.29 20.58
CA THR A 324 8.57 -9.07 20.46
C THR A 324 9.31 -10.35 20.07
N PHE A 325 10.46 -10.19 19.44
CA PHE A 325 11.52 -11.19 19.47
C PHE A 325 12.43 -10.93 20.69
N ASP A 326 13.34 -11.84 20.99
CA ASP A 326 14.20 -11.72 22.16
C ASP A 326 15.15 -10.53 22.04
N GLY A 327 15.10 -9.63 23.04
CA GLY A 327 15.99 -8.46 23.12
C GLY A 327 15.65 -7.31 22.17
N THR A 328 14.57 -7.38 21.39
CA THR A 328 14.17 -6.34 20.44
C THR A 328 12.80 -5.74 20.76
N ALA A 329 12.58 -4.49 20.36
CA ALA A 329 11.27 -3.83 20.44
C ALA A 329 10.51 -3.97 19.11
N PRO A 330 9.16 -3.98 19.10
CA PRO A 330 8.41 -4.04 17.85
C PRO A 330 8.60 -2.78 17.00
N VAL A 331 8.94 -3.01 15.74
CA VAL A 331 9.11 -1.98 14.69
C VAL A 331 8.14 -2.32 13.56
N PRO A 332 6.87 -1.90 13.67
CA PRO A 332 5.88 -2.13 12.62
C PRO A 332 6.23 -1.31 11.37
N THR A 333 6.03 -1.87 10.19
CA THR A 333 6.08 -1.10 8.94
C THR A 333 4.70 -0.55 8.60
N ASN A 334 4.65 0.59 7.89
CA ASN A 334 3.39 1.09 7.37
C ASN A 334 2.87 0.23 6.22
N SER A 335 1.55 0.15 6.09
CA SER A 335 0.86 -0.28 4.87
C SER A 335 -0.15 0.77 4.45
N GLY A 336 -0.69 0.64 3.23
CA GLY A 336 -1.60 1.59 2.60
C GLY A 336 -0.99 2.24 1.36
N ALA A 337 -1.42 3.48 1.08
CA ALA A 337 -1.16 4.14 -0.20
C ALA A 337 -1.09 5.67 -0.09
N SER A 338 -0.36 6.27 -1.04
CA SER A 338 -0.39 7.71 -1.34
C SER A 338 -1.29 7.98 -2.55
N LEU A 339 -1.74 9.23 -2.68
CA LEU A 339 -2.32 9.78 -3.91
C LEU A 339 -1.23 10.46 -4.73
N PHE A 340 -1.14 10.08 -6.00
CA PHE A 340 -0.21 10.63 -6.99
C PHE A 340 -1.00 11.25 -8.15
N THR A 341 -0.38 12.16 -8.91
CA THR A 341 -0.95 12.70 -10.15
C THR A 341 -0.07 12.40 -11.36
N PHE A 342 -0.73 12.12 -12.48
CA PHE A 342 -0.15 11.86 -13.81
C PHE A 342 -0.74 12.81 -14.86
N ALA A 343 -1.46 13.85 -14.42
CA ALA A 343 -2.17 14.77 -15.30
C ALA A 343 -1.21 15.53 -16.24
N SER A 344 -1.49 15.49 -17.54
CA SER A 344 -0.59 16.06 -18.55
C SER A 344 -0.88 17.51 -18.94
N ASP A 345 -2.08 18.04 -18.63
CA ASP A 345 -2.44 19.44 -18.87
C ASP A 345 -2.55 20.26 -17.57
N PRO A 346 -2.24 21.57 -17.59
CA PRO A 346 -2.25 22.43 -16.40
C PRO A 346 -3.59 22.50 -15.66
N ALA A 347 -4.73 22.43 -16.36
CA ALA A 347 -6.04 22.55 -15.73
C ALA A 347 -6.33 21.30 -14.89
N LYS A 348 -6.04 20.12 -15.45
CA LYS A 348 -6.14 18.86 -14.72
C LYS A 348 -5.09 18.69 -13.65
N GLN A 349 -3.87 19.19 -13.84
CA GLN A 349 -2.82 19.20 -12.81
C GLN A 349 -3.28 19.97 -11.56
N ARG A 350 -3.82 21.18 -11.76
CA ARG A 350 -4.42 21.97 -10.68
C ARG A 350 -5.61 21.24 -10.05
N ALA A 351 -6.55 20.72 -10.86
CA ALA A 351 -7.70 19.99 -10.34
C ALA A 351 -7.32 18.71 -9.55
N SER A 352 -6.26 18.03 -9.99
CA SER A 352 -5.68 16.87 -9.31
C SER A 352 -5.14 17.24 -7.94
N TRP A 353 -4.45 18.38 -7.83
CA TRP A 353 -3.98 18.89 -6.54
C TRP A 353 -5.13 19.29 -5.61
N GLU A 354 -6.18 19.93 -6.11
CA GLU A 354 -7.37 20.24 -5.30
C GLU A 354 -8.03 18.95 -4.75
N LEU A 355 -8.16 17.91 -5.59
CA LEU A 355 -8.68 16.61 -5.15
C LEU A 355 -7.77 15.94 -4.11
N ILE A 356 -6.46 15.96 -4.32
CA ILE A 356 -5.47 15.41 -3.37
C ILE A 356 -5.56 16.11 -2.02
N LYS A 357 -5.55 17.46 -1.98
CA LYS A 357 -5.74 18.23 -0.74
C LYS A 357 -7.05 17.90 -0.03
N PHE A 358 -8.15 17.82 -0.79
CA PHE A 358 -9.45 17.52 -0.20
C PHE A 358 -9.48 16.11 0.41
N LEU A 359 -9.06 15.08 -0.33
CA LEU A 359 -9.04 13.70 0.13
C LEU A 359 -8.06 13.45 1.28
N THR A 360 -7.10 14.35 1.49
CA THR A 360 -6.12 14.32 2.59
C THR A 360 -6.39 15.37 3.68
N SER A 361 -7.57 15.98 3.65
CA SER A 361 -8.03 16.96 4.65
C SER A 361 -8.46 16.30 5.96
N GLU A 362 -8.60 17.11 7.01
CA GLU A 362 -9.15 16.71 8.31
C GLU A 362 -10.60 16.17 8.19
N GLN A 363 -11.42 16.78 7.32
CA GLN A 363 -12.77 16.29 7.00
C GLN A 363 -12.73 14.90 6.37
N ALA A 364 -11.84 14.69 5.40
CA ALA A 364 -11.71 13.40 4.73
C ALA A 364 -11.21 12.31 5.68
N TYR A 365 -10.17 12.59 6.47
CA TYR A 365 -9.70 11.65 7.50
C TYR A 365 -10.77 11.29 8.54
N THR A 366 -11.58 12.26 8.96
CA THR A 366 -12.69 12.01 9.88
C THR A 366 -13.71 11.04 9.28
N LYS A 367 -14.12 11.24 8.03
CA LYS A 367 -15.04 10.33 7.33
C LYS A 367 -14.44 8.95 7.06
N ILE A 368 -13.17 8.89 6.66
CA ILE A 368 -12.44 7.64 6.41
C ILE A 368 -12.33 6.79 7.68
N ALA A 369 -11.94 7.40 8.80
CA ALA A 369 -11.86 6.71 10.08
C ALA A 369 -13.23 6.20 10.55
N GLN A 370 -14.27 7.04 10.49
CA GLN A 370 -15.62 6.67 10.93
C GLN A 370 -16.29 5.63 10.02
N GLY A 371 -16.09 5.71 8.70
CA GLY A 371 -16.75 4.85 7.71
C GLY A 371 -16.10 3.48 7.55
N ILE A 372 -14.76 3.41 7.55
CA ILE A 372 -14.01 2.17 7.26
C ILE A 372 -12.90 1.82 8.27
N GLY A 373 -12.65 2.65 9.29
CA GLY A 373 -11.76 2.29 10.40
C GLY A 373 -10.26 2.45 10.12
N TYR A 374 -9.87 3.06 9.00
CA TYR A 374 -8.48 3.46 8.77
C TYR A 374 -8.01 4.49 9.82
N LEU A 375 -6.72 4.46 10.14
CA LEU A 375 -6.13 5.38 11.09
C LEU A 375 -5.96 6.78 10.45
N PRO A 376 -6.36 7.87 11.10
CA PRO A 376 -6.12 9.22 10.58
C PRO A 376 -4.63 9.55 10.62
N LEU A 377 -4.04 9.90 9.48
CA LEU A 377 -2.63 10.33 9.42
C LEU A 377 -2.38 11.69 10.06
N ARG A 378 -3.45 12.47 10.29
CA ARG A 378 -3.48 13.65 11.15
C ARG A 378 -3.90 13.22 12.55
N THR A 379 -2.95 12.67 13.32
CA THR A 379 -3.25 11.95 14.57
C THR A 379 -3.97 12.79 15.61
N GLY A 380 -3.71 14.11 15.70
CA GLY A 380 -4.39 15.02 16.63
C GLY A 380 -5.92 15.04 16.50
N LEU A 381 -6.49 14.55 15.39
CA LEU A 381 -7.94 14.34 15.26
C LEU A 381 -8.48 13.39 16.33
N VAL A 382 -7.74 12.37 16.77
CA VAL A 382 -8.22 11.39 17.77
C VAL A 382 -8.33 11.99 19.17
N ASP A 383 -7.71 13.14 19.42
CA ASP A 383 -7.77 13.87 20.68
C ASP A 383 -8.72 15.08 20.61
N ASP A 384 -9.21 15.42 19.42
CA ASP A 384 -10.06 16.60 19.19
C ASP A 384 -11.56 16.32 19.45
N PRO A 385 -12.22 17.03 20.39
CA PRO A 385 -13.66 16.93 20.61
C PRO A 385 -14.52 17.27 19.37
N ALA A 386 -13.99 18.07 18.45
CA ALA A 386 -14.66 18.39 17.17
C ALA A 386 -14.28 17.44 16.02
N GLY A 387 -13.36 16.50 16.26
CA GLY A 387 -12.86 15.53 15.29
C GLY A 387 -13.29 14.10 15.66
N LEU A 388 -12.32 13.29 16.08
CA LEU A 388 -12.47 11.85 16.29
C LEU A 388 -12.43 11.44 17.78
N GLN A 389 -12.35 12.35 18.76
CA GLN A 389 -12.24 11.98 20.18
C GLN A 389 -13.34 11.05 20.69
N GLU A 390 -14.62 11.40 20.46
CA GLU A 390 -15.74 10.55 20.90
C GLU A 390 -15.74 9.19 20.19
N TRP A 391 -15.32 9.16 18.92
CA TRP A 391 -15.19 7.92 18.15
C TRP A 391 -14.04 7.05 18.68
N ALA A 392 -12.87 7.64 18.97
CA ALA A 392 -11.71 6.93 19.51
C ALA A 392 -12.01 6.32 20.87
N GLN A 393 -12.67 7.06 21.77
CA GLN A 393 -13.11 6.56 23.08
C GLN A 393 -14.06 5.34 22.97
N LYS A 394 -14.90 5.29 21.93
CA LYS A 394 -15.80 4.16 21.64
C LYS A 394 -15.12 2.99 20.92
N ASN A 395 -13.88 3.15 20.46
CA ASN A 395 -13.13 2.16 19.68
C ASN A 395 -11.76 1.87 20.35
N PRO A 396 -11.73 1.30 21.57
CA PRO A 396 -10.49 1.10 22.33
C PRO A 396 -9.45 0.20 21.62
N LEU A 397 -9.88 -0.63 20.66
CA LEU A 397 -9.02 -1.46 19.80
C LEU A 397 -8.03 -0.63 18.94
N LEU A 398 -8.24 0.68 18.78
CA LEU A 398 -7.31 1.57 18.10
C LEU A 398 -6.04 1.87 18.91
N THR A 399 -6.09 1.69 20.23
CA THR A 399 -5.01 2.12 21.15
C THR A 399 -3.64 1.49 20.81
N PRO A 400 -3.52 0.18 20.52
CA PRO A 400 -2.25 -0.42 20.12
C PRO A 400 -1.71 0.13 18.78
N ASN A 401 -2.59 0.39 17.81
CA ASN A 401 -2.24 0.94 16.51
C ASN A 401 -1.73 2.39 16.62
N LEU A 402 -2.37 3.20 17.46
CA LEU A 402 -1.92 4.56 17.78
C LEU A 402 -0.56 4.56 18.50
N ALA A 403 -0.37 3.68 19.48
CA ALA A 403 0.91 3.53 20.18
C ALA A 403 2.06 3.12 19.22
N GLN A 404 1.77 2.24 18.28
CA GLN A 404 2.73 1.75 17.27
C GLN A 404 3.24 2.83 16.30
N LEU A 405 2.52 3.94 16.10
CA LEU A 405 2.99 5.04 15.25
C LEU A 405 4.32 5.65 15.72
N GLY A 406 4.61 5.59 17.03
CA GLY A 406 5.84 6.14 17.61
C GLY A 406 7.12 5.35 17.30
N SER A 407 7.01 4.08 16.90
CA SER A 407 8.15 3.21 16.55
C SER A 407 8.06 2.64 15.12
N MET A 408 7.14 3.17 14.31
CA MET A 408 6.88 2.69 12.96
C MET A 408 7.95 3.13 11.95
N GLU A 409 8.36 2.22 11.07
CA GLU A 409 9.24 2.50 9.92
C GLU A 409 8.51 2.41 8.56
N PRO A 410 9.10 2.97 7.47
CA PRO A 410 8.58 2.78 6.12
C PRO A 410 8.64 1.32 5.63
N TRP A 411 7.60 0.87 4.92
CA TRP A 411 7.66 -0.29 4.03
C TRP A 411 8.53 0.06 2.83
N ILE A 412 9.68 -0.60 2.72
CA ILE A 412 10.68 -0.29 1.69
C ILE A 412 10.29 -1.00 0.39
N SER A 413 10.09 -0.22 -0.66
CA SER A 413 9.90 -0.75 -2.03
C SER A 413 11.19 -1.40 -2.55
N MET A 414 11.06 -2.57 -3.17
CA MET A 414 12.18 -3.17 -3.92
C MET A 414 12.54 -2.30 -5.15
N PRO A 415 13.81 -2.25 -5.59
CA PRO A 415 14.23 -1.30 -6.61
C PRO A 415 14.03 -1.76 -8.06
N GLY A 416 13.73 -0.80 -8.94
CA GLY A 416 13.75 -0.96 -10.40
C GLY A 416 12.66 -1.85 -11.02
N ASN A 417 12.80 -2.13 -12.31
CA ASN A 417 11.71 -2.69 -13.11
C ASN A 417 11.33 -4.14 -12.74
N ASN A 418 12.25 -4.88 -12.13
CA ASN A 418 12.02 -6.26 -11.68
C ASN A 418 11.53 -6.33 -10.21
N TYR A 419 11.17 -5.21 -9.58
CA TYR A 419 10.82 -5.17 -8.15
C TYR A 419 9.75 -6.18 -7.73
N LEU A 420 8.74 -6.42 -8.58
CA LEU A 420 7.73 -7.45 -8.36
C LEU A 420 8.33 -8.85 -8.32
N GLN A 421 9.25 -9.18 -9.24
CA GLN A 421 9.91 -10.49 -9.29
C GLN A 421 10.83 -10.72 -8.09
N ILE A 422 11.52 -9.66 -7.64
CA ILE A 422 12.35 -9.67 -6.42
C ILE A 422 11.48 -9.95 -5.19
N ARG A 423 10.42 -9.17 -5.00
CA ARG A 423 9.48 -9.31 -3.88
C ARG A 423 8.78 -10.67 -3.89
N ASP A 424 8.26 -11.07 -5.03
CA ASP A 424 7.47 -12.28 -5.16
C ASP A 424 8.34 -13.53 -5.03
N GLY A 425 9.57 -13.52 -5.57
CA GLY A 425 10.54 -14.60 -5.37
C GLY A 425 11.00 -14.74 -3.91
N MET A 426 11.12 -13.63 -3.17
CA MET A 426 11.33 -13.65 -1.72
C MET A 426 10.11 -14.28 -1.01
N MET A 427 8.88 -13.85 -1.32
CA MET A 427 7.70 -14.38 -0.64
C MET A 427 7.35 -15.83 -1.05
N ASP A 428 7.62 -16.25 -2.29
CA ASP A 428 7.53 -17.66 -2.72
C ASP A 428 8.50 -18.53 -1.89
N ALA A 429 9.69 -18.01 -1.57
CA ALA A 429 10.66 -18.69 -0.70
C ALA A 429 10.22 -18.75 0.77
N VAL A 430 9.63 -17.65 1.29
CA VAL A 430 9.02 -17.64 2.63
C VAL A 430 7.87 -18.65 2.71
N GLU A 431 6.98 -18.72 1.72
CA GLU A 431 5.90 -19.71 1.68
C GLU A 431 6.42 -21.15 1.61
N ALA A 432 7.51 -21.40 0.87
CA ALA A 432 8.15 -22.72 0.80
C ALA A 432 8.72 -23.15 2.17
N VAL A 433 9.36 -22.25 2.91
CA VAL A 433 9.80 -22.51 4.28
C VAL A 433 8.59 -22.77 5.18
N VAL A 434 7.69 -21.79 5.30
CA VAL A 434 6.61 -21.80 6.29
C VAL A 434 5.58 -22.92 6.07
N TYR A 435 5.19 -23.20 4.82
CA TYR A 435 4.08 -24.12 4.53
C TYR A 435 4.48 -25.43 3.85
N GLN A 436 5.73 -25.56 3.37
CA GLN A 436 6.22 -26.72 2.62
C GLN A 436 7.43 -27.42 3.27
N ASP A 437 7.79 -27.04 4.50
CA ASP A 437 8.83 -27.70 5.31
C ASP A 437 10.25 -27.59 4.71
N ALA A 438 10.50 -26.54 3.93
CA ALA A 438 11.82 -26.28 3.37
C ALA A 438 12.78 -25.67 4.42
N ASP A 439 14.07 -26.00 4.36
CA ASP A 439 15.09 -25.45 5.26
C ASP A 439 15.15 -23.91 5.15
N PRO A 440 14.98 -23.16 6.27
CA PRO A 440 14.90 -21.70 6.24
C PRO A 440 16.10 -21.03 5.57
N LYS A 441 17.32 -21.40 5.96
CA LYS A 441 18.54 -20.68 5.55
C LYS A 441 18.86 -20.91 4.07
N SER A 442 18.94 -22.17 3.64
CA SER A 442 19.32 -22.50 2.26
C SER A 442 18.26 -22.11 1.23
N THR A 443 16.98 -22.12 1.60
CA THR A 443 15.88 -21.64 0.74
C THR A 443 15.97 -20.15 0.51
N LEU A 444 16.13 -19.35 1.58
CA LEU A 444 16.25 -17.89 1.48
C LEU A 444 17.56 -17.48 0.78
N ASP A 445 18.69 -18.16 1.05
CA ASP A 445 19.96 -17.93 0.33
C ASP A 445 19.83 -18.17 -1.19
N ALA A 446 19.15 -19.25 -1.59
CA ALA A 446 18.92 -19.57 -3.00
C ALA A 446 18.06 -18.49 -3.68
N ALA A 447 16.99 -18.03 -3.02
CA ALA A 447 16.13 -16.96 -3.51
C ALA A 447 16.86 -15.61 -3.57
N GLN A 448 17.61 -15.23 -2.54
CA GLN A 448 18.38 -13.99 -2.51
C GLN A 448 19.42 -13.97 -3.64
N LYS A 449 20.10 -15.09 -3.90
CA LYS A 449 21.05 -15.22 -5.01
C LYS A 449 20.41 -15.01 -6.38
N GLN A 450 19.18 -15.50 -6.58
CA GLN A 450 18.43 -15.28 -7.82
C GLN A 450 17.96 -13.83 -7.94
N ALA A 451 17.36 -13.30 -6.87
CA ALA A 451 16.82 -11.93 -6.83
C ALA A 451 17.92 -10.85 -6.94
N THR A 452 19.13 -11.11 -6.46
CA THR A 452 20.28 -10.20 -6.62
C THR A 452 20.60 -9.94 -8.09
N ALA A 453 20.40 -10.94 -8.97
CA ALA A 453 20.61 -10.79 -10.41
C ALA A 453 19.52 -9.95 -11.12
N LEU A 454 18.45 -9.58 -10.41
CA LEU A 454 17.34 -8.76 -10.91
C LEU A 454 17.43 -7.30 -10.44
N LEU A 455 18.31 -6.98 -9.49
CA LEU A 455 18.57 -5.61 -9.04
C LEU A 455 19.05 -4.72 -10.21
N PRO A 456 18.75 -3.40 -10.19
CA PRO A 456 19.34 -2.47 -11.15
C PRO A 456 20.87 -2.51 -11.14
N THR A 457 21.47 -2.42 -12.33
CA THR A 457 22.88 -2.05 -12.46
C THR A 457 23.06 -0.62 -11.97
N GLN A 458 23.96 -0.41 -11.01
CA GLN A 458 24.40 0.92 -10.57
C GLN A 458 25.25 1.63 -11.64
#